data_AF-A0A925SW15-F1
#
_entry.id   AF-A0A925SW15-F1
#
_cell.length_a   1.000
_cell.length_b   1.000
_cell.length_c   1.000
_cell.angle_alpha   90.00
_cell.angle_beta   90.00
_cell.angle_gamma   90.00
#
_symmetry.space_group_name_H-M   'P 1'
#
loop_
_entity.id
_entity.type
_entity.pdbx_description
1 polymer ?
#
loop_
_entity_poly.entity_id
_entity_poly.type
_entity_poly.pdbx_seq_one_letter_code
_entity_poly.pdbx_strand_id
1 'polypeptide(L)' 'MPDAAEACYVMAHGAGAGMSHPFMEAVAIELAAHRIATLRYQFPYMERGAKRPDTPAVAQAAVR' A
#
# COMPACT_ATOMS: atom_id res chain seq x y z
N MET A 1 -7.94 -3.92 -11.52
CA MET A 1 -6.62 -4.16 -12.13
C MET A 1 -6.71 -3.79 -13.61
N PRO A 2 -5.69 -3.16 -14.20
CA PRO A 2 -5.72 -2.82 -15.62
C PRO A 2 -5.65 -4.08 -16.49
N ASP A 3 -6.30 -4.04 -17.65
CA ASP A 3 -6.22 -5.13 -18.61
C ASP A 3 -4.78 -5.28 -19.15
N ALA A 4 -4.34 -6.53 -19.25
CA ALA A 4 -3.02 -6.90 -19.74
C ALA A 4 -1.84 -6.20 -19.02
N ALA A 5 -1.91 -6.02 -17.69
CA ALA A 5 -0.85 -5.38 -16.90
C ALA A 5 0.57 -5.88 -17.22
N GLU A 6 1.53 -4.95 -17.34
CA GLU A 6 2.94 -5.25 -17.68
C GLU A 6 3.84 -5.38 -16.45
N ALA A 7 3.44 -4.73 -15.36
CA ALA A 7 4.14 -4.75 -14.09
C ALA A 7 3.16 -4.66 -12.92
N CYS A 8 3.63 -5.01 -11.73
CA CYS A 8 2.91 -4.80 -10.47
C CYS A 8 3.76 -3.96 -9.53
N TYR A 9 3.19 -2.86 -9.04
CA TYR A 9 3.79 -2.02 -8.01
C TYR A 9 3.14 -2.31 -6.66
N VAL A 10 3.94 -2.78 -5.71
CA VAL A 10 3.48 -3.06 -4.34
C VAL A 10 3.94 -1.92 -3.45
N MET A 11 3.00 -1.23 -2.78
CA MET A 11 3.33 -0.07 -1.96
C MET A 11 2.56 -0.03 -0.64
N ALA A 12 3.26 0.44 0.40
CA ALA A 12 2.71 0.67 1.73
C ALA A 12 2.46 2.16 1.98
N HIS A 13 1.62 2.46 2.97
CA HIS A 13 1.43 3.82 3.45
C HIS A 13 2.56 4.28 4.38
N GLY A 14 2.76 5.59 4.50
CA GLY A 14 3.59 6.20 5.55
C GLY A 14 2.90 6.17 6.93
N ALA A 15 3.64 6.46 8.00
CA ALA A 15 3.11 6.38 9.36
C ALA A 15 1.86 7.26 9.55
N GLY A 16 0.73 6.64 9.91
CA GLY A 16 -0.53 7.31 10.28
C GLY A 16 -1.48 7.59 9.11
N ALA A 17 -1.06 7.34 7.87
CA ALA A 17 -1.85 7.65 6.68
C ALA A 17 -2.92 6.58 6.35
N GLY A 18 -2.57 5.30 6.50
CA GLY A 18 -3.43 4.18 6.09
C GLY A 18 -3.45 3.97 4.57
N MET A 19 -3.83 2.76 4.13
CA MET A 19 -3.77 2.36 2.71
C MET A 19 -4.77 3.09 1.80
N SER A 20 -5.85 3.64 2.38
CA SER A 20 -6.89 4.39 1.68
C SER A 20 -6.57 5.88 1.59
N HIS A 21 -5.36 6.31 1.93
CA HIS A 21 -4.98 7.71 1.86
C HIS A 21 -5.13 8.24 0.41
N PRO A 22 -5.70 9.44 0.18
CA PRO A 22 -6.00 9.94 -1.17
C PRO A 22 -4.80 9.97 -2.12
N PHE A 23 -3.60 10.26 -1.60
CA PHE A 23 -2.36 10.17 -2.37
C PHE A 23 -2.12 8.78 -2.98
N MET A 24 -2.31 7.71 -2.20
CA MET A 24 -2.09 6.34 -2.68
C MET A 24 -3.16 5.93 -3.69
N GLU A 25 -4.39 6.42 -3.54
CA GLU A 25 -5.45 6.21 -4.53
C GLU A 25 -5.14 6.90 -5.85
N ALA A 26 -4.72 8.17 -5.81
CA ALA A 26 -4.30 8.91 -7.01
C ALA A 26 -3.13 8.21 -7.72
N VAL A 27 -2.10 7.78 -6.98
CA VAL A 27 -0.97 7.03 -7.55
C VAL A 27 -1.43 5.73 -8.20
N ALA A 28 -2.33 4.97 -7.57
CA ALA A 28 -2.84 3.71 -8.13
C ALA A 28 -3.66 3.93 -9.42
N ILE A 29 -4.44 5.01 -9.49
CA ILE A 29 -5.20 5.40 -10.69
C ILE A 29 -4.24 5.72 -11.83
N GLU A 30 -3.24 6.57 -11.59
CA GLU A 30 -2.27 6.96 -12.61
C GLU A 30 -1.43 5.76 -13.09
N LEU A 31 -0.93 4.91 -12.17
CA LEU A 31 -0.21 3.69 -12.55
C LEU A 31 -1.06 2.74 -13.40
N ALA A 32 -2.35 2.61 -13.08
CA ALA A 32 -3.26 1.79 -13.88
C ALA A 32 -3.42 2.32 -15.31
N ALA A 33 -3.44 3.65 -15.51
CA ALA A 33 -3.45 4.26 -16.84
C ALA A 33 -2.20 3.91 -17.66
N HIS A 34 -1.10 3.59 -17.00
CA HIS A 34 0.15 3.10 -17.59
C HIS A 34 0.27 1.56 -17.63
N ARG A 35 -0.83 0.81 -17.47
CA ARG A 35 -0.85 -0.66 -17.44
C ARG A 35 -0.01 -1.27 -16.30
N ILE A 36 0.18 -0.54 -15.21
CA ILE A 36 0.86 -1.02 -14.01
C ILE A 36 -0.21 -1.36 -12.97
N ALA A 37 -0.30 -2.64 -12.62
CA ALA A 37 -1.15 -3.10 -11.51
C ALA A 37 -0.59 -2.57 -10.19
N THR A 38 -1.46 -2.24 -9.22
CA THR A 38 -1.02 -1.77 -7.90
C THR A 38 -1.63 -2.62 -6.80
N LEU A 39 -0.79 -3.09 -5.87
CA LEU A 39 -1.22 -3.69 -4.61
C LEU A 39 -0.87 -2.72 -3.47
N ARG A 40 -1.91 -2.24 -2.79
CA ARG A 40 -1.78 -1.43 -1.58
C ARG A 40 -2.07 -2.33 -0.38
N TYR A 41 -1.24 -2.24 0.65
CA TYR A 41 -1.45 -3.00 1.88
C TYR A 41 -1.38 -2.08 3.11
N GLN A 42 -1.91 -2.62 4.19
CA GLN A 42 -2.13 -1.97 5.47
C GLN A 42 -1.17 -2.59 6.49
N PHE A 43 -0.45 -1.78 7.27
CA PHE A 43 0.39 -2.32 8.33
C PHE A 43 -0.47 -2.74 9.54
N PRO A 44 -0.13 -3.83 10.25
CA PRO A 44 -0.96 -4.34 11.35
C PRO A 44 -1.31 -3.30 12.42
N TYR A 45 -0.42 -2.35 12.73
CA TYR A 45 -0.72 -1.31 13.72
C TYR A 45 -1.86 -0.39 13.28
N MET A 46 -1.96 -0.06 11.99
CA MET A 46 -3.04 0.79 11.47
C MET A 46 -4.34 -0.01 11.39
N GLU A 47 -4.30 -1.32 11.10
CA GLU A 47 -5.49 -2.20 11.19
C GLU A 47 -6.06 -2.24 12.61
N ARG A 48 -5.18 -2.24 13.61
CA ARG A 48 -5.56 -2.19 15.03
C ARG A 48 -5.87 -0.78 15.54
N GLY A 49 -5.73 0.25 14.72
CA GLY A 49 -5.94 1.66 15.13
C GLY A 49 -4.92 2.17 16.16
N ALA A 50 -3.73 1.57 16.22
CA ALA A 50 -2.68 1.98 17.14
C ALA A 50 -2.01 3.30 16.71
N LYS A 51 -1.59 4.10 17.70
CA LYS A 51 -0.90 5.38 17.43
C LYS A 51 0.54 5.22 16.95
N ARG A 52 1.22 4.14 17.36
CA ARG A 52 2.64 3.92 17.08
C ARG A 52 2.80 2.83 16.02
N PRO A 53 3.70 2.99 15.04
CA PRO A 53 4.07 1.94 14.11
C PRO A 53 4.52 0.66 14.81
N ASP A 54 4.30 -0.47 14.13
CA ASP A 54 4.86 -1.76 14.54
C ASP A 54 6.39 -1.72 14.63
N THR A 55 6.97 -2.62 15.42
CA THR A 55 8.41 -2.85 15.38
C THR A 55 8.85 -3.31 13.99
N PRO A 56 10.11 -3.08 13.58
CA PRO A 56 10.60 -3.49 12.26
C PRO A 56 10.32 -4.96 11.94
N ALA A 57 10.50 -5.87 12.91
CA ALA A 57 10.24 -7.30 12.70
C ALA A 57 8.77 -7.61 12.35
N VAL A 58 7.82 -6.93 13.00
CA VAL A 58 6.38 -7.10 12.73
C VAL A 58 6.01 -6.43 11.40
N ALA A 59 6.52 -5.22 11.14
CA ALA A 59 6.26 -4.52 9.89
C ALA A 59 6.80 -5.28 8.67
N GLN A 60 8.01 -5.84 8.76
CA GLN A 60 8.62 -6.64 7.69
C GLN A 60 7.88 -7.95 7.45
N ALA A 61 7.27 -8.55 8.48
CA ALA A 61 6.47 -9.76 8.31
C ALA A 61 5.20 -9.54 7.46
N ALA A 62 4.72 -8.29 7.35
CA ALA A 62 3.61 -7.92 6.48
C ALA A 62 4.00 -7.80 4.99
N VAL A 63 5.30 -7.91 4.68
CA VAL A 63 5.84 -7.78 3.32
C VAL A 63 6.57 -9.09 2.97
N ARG A 64 5.82 -10.09 2.52
CA ARG A 64 6.35 -11.42 2.18
C ARG A 64 5.71 -11.96 0.91
#